data_AF-A0AAF0UYH2-F1
#
_entry.id   AF-A0AAF0UYH2-F1
#
_cell.length_a   1.000
_cell.length_b   1.000
_cell.length_c   1.000
_cell.angle_alpha   90.00
_cell.angle_beta   90.00
_cell.angle_gamma   90.00
#
_symmetry.space_group_name_H-M   'P 1'
#
loop_
_entity.id
_entity.type
_entity.pdbx_description
1 polymer ?
#
loop_
_entity_poly.entity_id
_entity_poly.type
_entity_poly.pdbx_seq_one_letter_code
_entity_poly.pdbx_strand_id
1 'polypeptide(L)'
;VDMWSLGAIFFELLNGYPPFRGRTTVQILRNIKASLRLPFFEPILPQLHPGCVDLCSRLLSIDPEKRISFKEFCGHDFLKIDEGGDKRFC
;
A
#
# COMPACT_ATOMS: atom_id res chain seq x y z
N VAL A 1 -9.52 10.12 8.06
CA VAL A 1 -9.63 8.64 7.95
C VAL A 1 -10.16 8.37 6.57
N ASP A 2 -9.37 7.80 5.65
CA ASP A 2 -9.80 7.35 4.30
C ASP A 2 -8.66 6.60 3.60
N MET A 3 -7.44 7.17 3.64
CA MET A 3 -6.24 6.67 2.96
C MET A 3 -5.84 5.23 3.32
N TRP A 4 -6.25 4.73 4.49
CA TRP A 4 -5.98 3.35 4.91
C TRP A 4 -6.72 2.33 4.05
N SER A 5 -8.00 2.58 3.77
CA SER A 5 -8.83 1.71 2.93
C SER A 5 -8.32 1.69 1.49
N LEU A 6 -7.88 2.87 1.00
CA LEU A 6 -7.23 3.00 -0.30
C LEU A 6 -5.93 2.19 -0.37
N GLY A 7 -5.09 2.25 0.67
CA GLY A 7 -3.88 1.43 0.77
C GLY A 7 -4.16 -0.08 0.77
N ALA A 8 -5.25 -0.51 1.43
CA ALA A 8 -5.63 -1.92 1.47
C ALA A 8 -6.11 -2.42 0.10
N ILE A 9 -6.95 -1.64 -0.60
CA ILE A 9 -7.40 -1.94 -1.97
C ILE A 9 -6.19 -1.95 -2.92
N PHE A 10 -5.31 -0.95 -2.83
CA PHE A 10 -4.13 -0.87 -3.68
C PHE A 10 -3.17 -2.06 -3.45
N PHE A 11 -2.95 -2.46 -2.20
CA PHE A 11 -2.20 -3.68 -1.89
C PHE A 11 -2.85 -4.93 -2.52
N GLU A 12 -4.18 -5.05 -2.42
CA GLU A 12 -4.94 -6.20 -2.95
C GLU A 12 -4.89 -6.25 -4.49
N LEU A 13 -4.92 -5.11 -5.17
CA LEU A 13 -4.71 -5.03 -6.63
C LEU A 13 -3.31 -5.49 -7.04
N LEU A 14 -2.26 -5.15 -6.28
CA LEU A 14 -0.88 -5.55 -6.58
C LEU A 14 -0.59 -7.02 -6.26
N ASN A 15 -1.15 -7.56 -5.17
CA ASN A 15 -0.81 -8.89 -4.65
C ASN A 15 -1.87 -9.97 -4.94
N GLY A 16 -3.08 -9.59 -5.34
CA GLY A 16 -4.23 -10.49 -5.51
C GLY A 16 -4.85 -11.00 -4.19
N TYR A 17 -4.46 -10.43 -3.04
CA TYR A 17 -5.03 -10.77 -1.73
C TYR A 17 -4.98 -9.59 -0.74
N PRO A 18 -5.91 -9.50 0.22
CA PRO A 18 -5.94 -8.42 1.20
C PRO A 18 -4.75 -8.50 2.18
N PRO A 19 -4.15 -7.35 2.58
CA PRO A 19 -2.91 -7.32 3.36
C PRO A 19 -3.05 -7.92 4.77
N PHE A 20 -4.25 -7.85 5.36
CA PHE A 20 -4.50 -8.34 6.71
C PHE A 20 -5.73 -9.23 6.75
N ARG A 21 -5.51 -10.54 6.84
CA ARG A 21 -6.60 -11.53 7.00
C ARG A 21 -6.99 -11.65 8.48
N GLY A 22 -8.28 -11.78 8.76
CA GLY A 22 -8.80 -12.05 10.11
C GLY A 22 -10.30 -12.31 10.09
N ARG A 23 -10.78 -13.14 11.03
CA ARG A 23 -12.21 -13.51 11.14
C ARG A 23 -13.05 -12.47 11.89
N THR A 24 -12.41 -11.53 12.58
CA THR A 24 -13.06 -10.45 13.34
C THR A 24 -12.23 -9.17 13.26
N THR A 25 -12.87 -8.01 13.39
CA THR A 25 -12.22 -6.69 13.38
C THR A 25 -11.10 -6.59 14.42
N VAL A 26 -11.28 -7.16 15.61
CA VAL A 26 -10.26 -7.19 16.67
C VAL A 26 -9.04 -8.00 16.24
N GLN A 27 -9.23 -9.13 15.55
CA GLN A 27 -8.11 -9.92 15.03
C GLN A 27 -7.37 -9.18 13.93
N ILE A 28 -8.09 -8.50 13.02
CA ILE A 28 -7.49 -7.68 11.95
C ILE A 28 -6.67 -6.53 12.58
N LEU A 29 -7.22 -5.79 13.54
CA LEU A 29 -6.51 -4.71 14.25
C LEU A 29 -5.28 -5.21 15.02
N ARG A 30 -5.32 -6.41 15.61
CA ARG A 30 -4.15 -7.04 16.25
C ARG A 30 -3.10 -7.40 15.20
N ASN A 31 -3.50 -8.01 14.09
CA ASN A 31 -2.59 -8.38 13.00
C ASN A 31 -1.92 -7.14 12.38
N ILE A 32 -2.66 -6.04 12.20
CA ILE A 32 -2.13 -4.74 11.79
C ILE A 32 -1.07 -4.24 12.78
N LYS A 33 -1.39 -4.19 14.08
CA LYS A 33 -0.46 -3.68 15.11
C LYS A 33 0.77 -4.57 15.34
N ALA A 34 0.67 -5.86 15.06
CA ALA A 34 1.78 -6.81 15.15
C ALA A 34 2.66 -6.82 13.87
N SER A 35 2.14 -6.36 12.74
CA SER A 35 2.85 -6.36 11.46
C SER A 35 3.77 -5.15 11.34
N LEU A 36 5.06 -5.33 11.66
CA LEU A 36 6.10 -4.31 11.46
C LEU A 36 6.38 -3.98 9.98
N ARG A 37 5.94 -4.84 9.04
CA ARG A 37 6.09 -4.69 7.59
C ARG A 37 4.84 -5.22 6.88
N LEU A 38 4.58 -4.70 5.68
CA LEU A 38 3.52 -5.23 4.82
C LEU A 38 3.92 -6.61 4.25
N PRO A 39 3.01 -7.59 4.21
CA PRO A 39 3.28 -8.94 3.73
C PRO A 39 3.18 -9.01 2.19
N PHE A 40 3.95 -8.16 1.50
CA PHE A 40 4.08 -8.20 0.04
C PHE A 40 4.58 -9.58 -0.40
N PHE A 41 4.06 -10.07 -1.51
CA PHE A 41 4.48 -11.35 -2.07
C PHE A 41 5.89 -11.25 -2.66
N GLU A 42 6.90 -11.88 -2.03
CA GLU A 42 8.31 -11.74 -2.44
C GLU A 42 8.58 -11.99 -3.94
N PRO A 43 7.92 -12.93 -4.66
CA PRO A 43 8.17 -13.14 -6.08
C PRO A 43 7.76 -12.00 -7.02
N ILE A 44 6.80 -11.14 -6.63
CA ILE A 44 6.42 -9.95 -7.42
C ILE A 44 7.14 -8.68 -6.97
N LEU A 45 7.69 -8.65 -5.76
CA LEU A 45 8.34 -7.46 -5.22
C LEU A 45 9.52 -6.93 -6.08
N PRO A 46 10.31 -7.77 -6.78
CA PRO A 46 11.31 -7.31 -7.77
C PRO A 46 10.72 -6.83 -9.10
N GLN A 47 9.47 -7.17 -9.40
CA GLN A 47 8.77 -6.81 -10.64
C GLN A 47 7.96 -5.51 -10.46
N LEU A 48 7.46 -5.26 -9.25
CA LEU A 48 6.76 -4.03 -8.89
C LEU A 48 7.68 -2.81 -8.98
N HIS A 49 7.15 -1.70 -9.50
CA HIS A 49 7.87 -0.43 -9.49
C HIS A 49 8.12 0.02 -8.03
N PRO A 50 9.34 0.44 -7.64
CA PRO A 50 9.63 0.88 -6.27
C PRO A 50 8.67 1.96 -5.75
N GLY A 51 8.17 2.82 -6.66
CA GLY A 51 7.14 3.81 -6.35
C GLY A 51 5.77 3.23 -5.98
N CYS A 52 5.30 2.12 -6.60
CA CYS A 52 4.04 1.47 -6.18
C CYS A 52 4.19 0.65 -4.87
N VAL A 53 5.43 0.30 -4.45
CA VAL A 53 5.73 -0.25 -3.11
C VAL A 53 5.81 0.84 -2.01
N ASP A 54 6.52 1.95 -2.26
CA ASP A 54 6.63 3.07 -1.32
C ASP A 54 5.26 3.71 -1.04
N LEU A 55 4.46 3.98 -2.08
CA LEU A 55 3.13 4.55 -1.93
C LEU A 55 2.21 3.66 -1.08
N CYS A 56 2.20 2.35 -1.34
CA CYS A 56 1.42 1.38 -0.59
C CYS A 56 1.85 1.34 0.89
N SER A 57 3.17 1.38 1.16
CA SER A 57 3.74 1.41 2.50
C SER A 57 3.34 2.67 3.29
N ARG A 58 3.29 3.85 2.64
CA ARG A 58 2.85 5.11 3.27
C ARG A 58 1.34 5.16 3.51
N LEU A 59 0.52 4.60 2.62
CA LEU A 59 -0.93 4.51 2.78
C LEU A 59 -1.32 3.62 3.96
N LEU A 60 -0.60 2.51 4.15
CA LEU A 60 -0.79 1.55 5.25
C LEU A 60 0.11 1.82 6.48
N SER A 61 0.54 3.07 6.68
CA SER A 61 1.22 3.48 7.93
C SER A 61 0.30 3.26 9.13
N ILE A 62 0.74 2.45 10.10
CA ILE A 62 0.01 2.17 11.37
C ILE A 62 -0.24 3.48 12.12
N ASP A 63 0.78 4.33 12.17
CA ASP A 63 0.73 5.67 12.74
C ASP A 63 -0.10 6.59 11.80
N PRO A 64 -1.25 7.13 12.26
CA PRO A 64 -2.13 7.94 11.43
C PRO A 64 -1.56 9.34 11.14
N GLU A 65 -0.61 9.85 11.94
CA GLU A 65 0.03 11.15 11.69
C GLU A 65 1.15 11.04 10.66
N LYS A 66 1.83 9.88 10.61
CA LYS A 66 2.81 9.55 9.56
C LYS A 66 2.17 8.99 8.28
N ARG A 67 0.86 8.79 8.26
CA ARG A 67 0.13 8.29 7.10
C ARG A 67 0.01 9.41 6.07
N ILE A 68 0.38 9.09 4.83
CA ILE A 68 0.33 10.05 3.71
C ILE A 68 -1.05 10.72 3.61
N SER A 69 -1.06 12.04 3.49
CA SER A 69 -2.29 12.80 3.25
C SER A 69 -2.77 12.66 1.80
N PHE A 70 -4.04 12.95 1.53
CA PHE A 70 -4.58 12.91 0.15
C PHE A 70 -3.78 13.82 -0.81
N LYS A 71 -3.33 14.99 -0.33
CA LYS A 71 -2.54 15.95 -1.12
C LYS A 71 -1.18 15.38 -1.50
N GLU A 72 -0.50 14.72 -0.57
CA GLU A 72 0.79 14.05 -0.84
C GLU A 72 0.60 12.79 -1.70
N PHE A 73 -0.50 12.04 -1.51
CA PHE A 73 -0.85 10.91 -2.35
C PHE A 73 -0.97 11.34 -3.82
N CYS A 74 -1.82 12.34 -4.11
CA CYS A 74 -1.95 12.90 -5.47
C CYS A 74 -0.64 13.51 -6.02
N GLY A 75 0.23 14.01 -5.14
CA GLY A 75 1.54 14.56 -5.50
C GLY A 75 2.67 13.53 -5.60
N HIS A 76 2.41 12.24 -5.35
CA HIS A 76 3.42 11.20 -5.30
C HIS A 76 3.94 10.86 -6.71
N ASP A 77 5.24 10.65 -6.84
CA ASP A 77 5.91 10.46 -8.14
C ASP A 77 5.43 9.22 -8.89
N PHE A 78 4.85 8.23 -8.21
CA PHE A 78 4.20 7.10 -8.86
C PHE A 78 2.92 7.48 -9.63
N LEU A 79 2.10 8.38 -9.07
CA LEU A 79 0.85 8.83 -9.68
C LEU A 79 1.05 9.92 -10.72
N LYS A 80 2.19 10.62 -10.70
CA LYS A 80 2.61 11.45 -11.83
C LYS A 80 2.70 10.55 -13.06
N ILE A 81 1.84 10.81 -14.04
CA ILE A 81 1.88 10.13 -15.32
C ILE A 81 2.89 10.91 -16.16
N ASP A 82 4.14 10.45 -16.12
CA ASP A 82 5.13 10.87 -17.09
C ASP A 82 4.79 10.22 -18.43
N GLU A 83 4.54 11.02 -19.48
CA GLU A 83 3.99 10.55 -20.75
C GLU A 83 4.96 9.66 -21.57
N GLY A 84 6.16 9.39 -21.06
CA GLY A 84 7.16 8.48 -21.65
C GLY A 84 7.63 7.32 -20.75
N GLY A 85 7.04 7.13 -19.57
CA GLY A 85 7.48 6.13 -18.59
C GLY A 85 6.85 4.75 -18.77
N ASP A 86 7.66 3.73 -19.01
CA ASP A 86 7.24 2.33 -19.15
C ASP A 86 6.78 1.74 -17.79
N LYS A 87 5.52 2.00 -17.40
CA LYS A 87 4.89 1.54 -16.14
C LYS A 87 4.57 0.04 -16.14
N ARG A 88 5.50 -0.79 -16.64
CA ARG A 88 5.28 -2.16 -17.15
C ARG A 88 4.64 -3.16 -16.17
N PHE A 89 4.60 -2.85 -14.86
CA PHE A 89 4.04 -3.69 -13.79
C PHE A 89 3.37 -2.91 -12.64
N CYS A 90 2.65 -1.83 -12.94
CA CYS A 90 1.42 -1.52 -12.18
C CYS A 90 0.32 -1.15 -13.20
#